data_AF-A0A0G1W7P2-F1
#
_entry.id   AF-A0A0G1W7P2-F1
#
_cell.length_a   1.000
_cell.length_b   1.000
_cell.length_c   1.000
_cell.angle_alpha   90.00
_cell.angle_beta   90.00
_cell.angle_gamma   90.00
#
_symmetry.space_group_name_H-M   'P 1'
#
loop_
_entity.id
_entity.type
_entity.pdbx_description
1 polymer ?
#
loop_
_entity_poly.entity_id
_entity_poly.type
_entity_poly.pdbx_seq_one_letter_code
_entity_poly.pdbx_strand_id
1 'polypeptide(L)'
;MKKDRVPLVHQCLILLLLALAGGFAVLGAAHEMRREQSLLERELRDFIVPPITLKSMVYEVEDGRVTSDGREATLFASVRVLRIAHASVQNRLDPLFGMEGTDPHALAENVELLRASKVKIVARYSGEDRKILEQAFYPTVFLASLAQAEALAHTAYAYGRIPKTTFVFIAGESSLESYLSAFAQLKNTALKTKTALRKRARCAQRFSPDCPTLSVAFQKLHRLKTTLSASPAEVPPEILEHKLILNAARSSPQQPSQEVLVETSPGVCEGDTRGDPAYYEVGWGQGEVGERDRRVLFAYLNDIYFFDLAQADVLFLRRLKEKGARYSYRTIESFYMCPDIGGRYAELGTIAALRSSLQSSPLATESLGEAFSAAEAQVANGDVVRETDIGAYMAALSGILFANGEKESARLLGSEWVLRAESFLSMYRAQSGYFDAFVRSVNVTNRVINEVADIGLPYSASTLLEIRNFPLWFLLAYNKSVIEEAPQLLEATPWNGSAYGLVSFKDVLRNKYAPEEMLELLLEGKRIERRLYEEAALE
;
A
#
# COMPACT_ATOMS: atom_id res chain seq x y z
N MET A 1 -66.87 -12.85 39.43
CA MET A 1 -65.91 -12.11 38.59
C MET A 1 -66.67 -11.01 37.84
N LYS A 2 -66.63 -9.76 38.33
CA LYS A 2 -67.23 -8.60 37.63
C LYS A 2 -66.35 -8.29 36.43
N LYS A 3 -66.92 -8.40 35.23
CA LYS A 3 -66.24 -8.05 33.98
C LYS A 3 -66.39 -6.54 33.82
N ASP A 4 -65.39 -5.79 34.27
CA ASP A 4 -65.35 -4.33 34.13
C ASP A 4 -65.43 -3.98 32.64
N ARG A 5 -66.60 -3.53 32.20
CA ARG A 5 -66.80 -3.00 30.85
C ARG A 5 -66.13 -1.64 30.84
N VAL A 6 -64.91 -1.58 30.31
CA VAL A 6 -64.28 -0.32 29.91
C VAL A 6 -65.28 0.41 28.99
N PRO A 7 -65.75 1.62 29.33
CA PRO A 7 -66.75 2.32 28.55
C PRO A 7 -66.24 2.55 27.13
N LEU A 8 -67.08 2.32 26.12
CA LEU A 8 -66.78 2.47 24.68
C LEU A 8 -66.02 3.77 24.36
N VAL A 9 -66.33 4.84 25.10
CA VAL A 9 -65.68 6.16 25.02
C VAL A 9 -64.17 6.10 25.29
N HIS A 10 -63.72 5.30 26.26
CA HIS A 10 -62.29 5.14 26.55
C HIS A 10 -61.55 4.38 25.44
N GLN A 11 -62.18 3.38 24.81
CA GLN A 11 -61.58 2.69 23.66
C GLN A 11 -61.42 3.61 22.44
N CYS A 12 -62.43 4.44 22.14
CA CYS A 12 -62.33 5.43 21.07
C CYS A 12 -61.26 6.49 21.35
N LEU A 13 -61.13 6.95 22.60
CA LEU A 13 -60.10 7.93 22.98
C LEU A 13 -58.68 7.35 22.82
N ILE A 14 -58.46 6.08 23.23
CA ILE A 14 -57.17 5.41 23.06
C ILE A 14 -56.83 5.24 21.59
N LEU A 15 -57.78 4.82 20.75
CA LEU A 15 -57.56 4.69 19.30
C LEU A 15 -57.25 6.03 18.64
N LEU A 16 -57.93 7.11 19.05
CA LEU A 16 -57.65 8.47 18.56
C LEU A 16 -56.25 8.92 18.97
N LEU A 17 -55.84 8.71 20.23
CA LEU A 17 -54.51 9.05 20.72
C LEU A 17 -53.42 8.25 20.00
N LEU A 18 -53.65 6.96 19.73
CA LEU A 18 -52.73 6.13 18.93
C LEU A 18 -52.64 6.60 17.48
N ALA A 19 -53.77 6.98 16.86
CA ALA A 19 -53.80 7.53 15.51
C ALA A 19 -53.08 8.89 15.42
N LEU A 20 -53.29 9.77 16.41
CA LEU A 20 -52.58 11.04 16.51
C LEU A 20 -51.08 10.83 16.75
N ALA A 21 -50.70 9.96 17.68
CA ALA A 21 -49.30 9.62 17.94
C ALA A 21 -48.62 9.03 16.70
N GLY A 22 -49.31 8.14 15.98
CA GLY A 22 -48.86 7.61 14.69
C GLY A 22 -48.71 8.70 13.62
N GLY A 23 -49.68 9.61 13.52
CA GLY A 23 -49.63 10.77 12.61
C GLY A 23 -48.45 11.69 12.91
N PHE A 24 -48.22 12.04 14.18
CA PHE A 24 -47.06 12.84 14.60
C PHE A 24 -45.74 12.12 14.33
N ALA A 25 -45.66 10.80 14.54
CA ALA A 25 -44.47 10.02 14.24
C ALA A 25 -44.15 10.02 12.73
N VAL A 26 -45.16 9.86 11.88
CA VAL A 26 -45.00 9.89 10.41
C VAL A 26 -44.59 11.29 9.94
N LEU A 27 -45.22 12.34 10.46
CA LEU A 27 -44.87 13.73 10.14
C LEU A 27 -43.44 14.07 10.59
N GLY A 28 -43.05 13.64 11.79
CA GLY A 28 -41.70 13.79 12.30
C GLY A 28 -40.66 13.10 11.42
N ALA A 29 -40.91 11.84 11.05
CA ALA A 29 -40.02 11.08 10.16
C ALA A 29 -39.92 11.72 8.76
N ALA A 30 -41.03 12.18 8.18
CA ALA A 30 -41.03 12.87 6.90
C ALA A 30 -40.29 14.22 6.95
N HIS A 31 -40.43 14.97 8.04
CA HIS A 31 -39.71 16.21 8.24
C HIS A 31 -38.19 15.97 8.38
N GLU A 32 -37.80 14.96 9.14
CA GLU A 32 -36.40 14.56 9.29
C GLU A 32 -35.80 14.13 7.94
N MET A 33 -36.51 13.29 7.18
CA MET A 33 -36.06 12.86 5.85
C MET A 33 -35.91 14.01 4.87
N ARG A 34 -36.79 15.02 4.90
CA ARG A 34 -36.65 16.23 4.06
C ARG A 34 -35.44 17.05 4.46
N ARG A 35 -35.22 17.24 5.77
CA ARG A 35 -34.03 17.95 6.27
C ARG A 35 -32.76 17.24 5.80
N GLU A 36 -32.76 15.92 5.90
CA GLU A 36 -31.66 15.09 5.46
C GLU A 36 -31.43 15.15 3.94
N GLN A 37 -32.49 15.02 3.14
CA GLN A 37 -32.45 15.18 1.70
C GLN A 37 -31.82 16.53 1.32
N SER A 38 -32.27 17.65 1.94
CA SER A 38 -31.75 18.98 1.63
C SER A 38 -30.27 19.17 2.02
N LEU A 39 -29.79 18.47 3.04
CA LEU A 39 -28.36 18.47 3.39
C LEU A 39 -27.54 17.69 2.35
N LEU A 40 -27.99 16.49 1.97
CA LEU A 40 -27.32 15.66 0.97
C LEU A 40 -27.34 16.31 -0.42
N GLU A 41 -28.48 16.88 -0.84
CA GLU A 41 -28.63 17.65 -2.08
C GLU A 41 -27.62 18.79 -2.16
N ARG A 42 -27.38 19.47 -1.04
CA ARG A 42 -26.40 20.56 -0.97
C ARG A 42 -24.99 20.04 -1.11
N GLU A 43 -24.63 18.99 -0.36
CA GLU A 43 -23.28 18.40 -0.42
C GLU A 43 -22.97 17.85 -1.81
N LEU A 44 -23.93 17.18 -2.46
CA LEU A 44 -23.74 16.52 -3.75
C LEU A 44 -23.87 17.45 -4.96
N ARG A 45 -24.31 18.70 -4.75
CA ARG A 45 -24.58 19.65 -5.83
C ARG A 45 -23.40 19.82 -6.76
N ASP A 46 -22.18 19.83 -6.23
CA ASP A 46 -20.99 20.22 -6.96
C ASP A 46 -20.11 19.03 -7.41
N PHE A 47 -20.60 17.80 -7.19
CA PHE A 47 -19.84 16.56 -7.40
C PHE A 47 -20.49 15.69 -8.49
N ILE A 48 -19.67 14.98 -9.26
CA ILE A 48 -20.13 13.97 -10.22
C ILE A 48 -20.46 12.71 -9.43
N VAL A 49 -21.66 12.18 -9.67
CA VAL A 49 -22.15 10.96 -9.04
C VAL A 49 -22.39 9.90 -10.11
N PRO A 50 -21.68 8.76 -10.06
CA PRO A 50 -21.98 7.64 -10.94
C PRO A 50 -23.40 7.10 -10.71
N PRO A 51 -24.04 6.49 -11.72
CA PRO A 51 -25.37 5.89 -11.57
C PRO A 51 -25.42 4.88 -10.41
N ILE A 52 -26.49 4.91 -9.62
CA ILE A 52 -26.65 4.07 -8.42
C ILE A 52 -27.72 3.02 -8.68
N THR A 53 -27.35 1.74 -8.52
CA THR A 53 -28.31 0.65 -8.57
C THR A 53 -28.85 0.33 -7.18
N LEU A 54 -30.16 0.44 -6.98
CA LEU A 54 -30.84 0.09 -5.74
C LEU A 54 -32.07 -0.78 -6.04
N LYS A 55 -32.05 -2.03 -5.56
CA LYS A 55 -33.11 -3.03 -5.81
C LYS A 55 -33.40 -3.24 -7.31
N SER A 56 -32.35 -3.36 -8.11
CA SER A 56 -32.42 -3.55 -9.58
C SER A 56 -32.96 -2.34 -10.38
N MET A 57 -33.21 -1.20 -9.73
CA MET A 57 -33.47 0.07 -10.42
C MET A 57 -32.20 0.91 -10.46
N VAL A 58 -31.95 1.56 -11.60
CA VAL A 58 -30.86 2.52 -11.75
C VAL A 58 -31.41 3.91 -11.45
N TYR A 59 -30.67 4.65 -10.63
CA TYR A 59 -30.94 6.02 -10.26
C TYR A 59 -29.81 6.92 -10.73
N GLU A 60 -30.18 8.06 -11.30
CA GLU A 60 -29.25 9.13 -11.67
C GLU A 60 -29.33 10.22 -10.60
N VAL A 61 -28.17 10.82 -10.30
CA VAL A 61 -28.07 11.91 -9.33
C VAL A 61 -27.44 13.12 -10.01
N GLU A 62 -28.27 14.12 -10.29
CA GLU A 62 -27.86 15.36 -10.97
C GLU A 62 -28.22 16.56 -10.11
N ASP A 63 -27.25 17.42 -9.82
CA ASP A 63 -27.43 18.62 -8.99
C ASP A 63 -28.02 18.31 -7.60
N GLY A 64 -27.75 17.10 -7.08
CA GLY A 64 -28.31 16.57 -5.85
C GLY A 64 -29.73 15.99 -5.99
N ARG A 65 -30.38 16.09 -7.15
CA ARG A 65 -31.71 15.52 -7.40
C ARG A 65 -31.60 14.09 -7.87
N VAL A 66 -32.57 13.26 -7.50
CA VAL A 66 -32.59 11.83 -7.83
C VAL A 66 -33.70 11.53 -8.83
N THR A 67 -33.33 10.95 -9.96
CA THR A 67 -34.27 10.49 -11.00
C THR A 67 -34.09 9.00 -11.27
N SER A 68 -35.14 8.36 -11.79
CA SER A 68 -35.13 6.99 -12.32
C SER A 68 -36.06 6.95 -13.52
N ASP A 69 -35.56 6.50 -14.66
CA ASP A 69 -36.27 6.53 -15.95
C ASP A 69 -36.88 7.92 -16.27
N GLY A 70 -36.12 8.99 -15.99
CA GLY A 70 -36.52 10.37 -16.20
C GLY A 70 -37.59 10.91 -15.22
N ARG A 71 -37.99 10.13 -14.20
CA ARG A 71 -38.97 10.54 -13.18
C ARG A 71 -38.29 10.79 -11.85
N GLU A 72 -38.77 11.79 -11.11
CA GLU A 72 -38.27 12.08 -9.77
C GLU A 72 -38.55 10.90 -8.82
N ALA A 73 -37.52 10.48 -8.08
CA ALA A 73 -37.65 9.39 -7.13
C ALA A 73 -38.48 9.82 -5.91
N THR A 74 -39.17 8.86 -5.29
CA THR A 74 -39.88 9.11 -4.03
C THR A 74 -38.92 9.59 -2.94
N LEU A 75 -39.38 10.44 -2.01
CA LEU A 75 -38.57 10.94 -0.88
C LEU A 75 -37.75 9.82 -0.18
N PHE A 76 -38.35 8.65 0.01
CA PHE A 76 -37.66 7.50 0.61
C PHE A 76 -36.56 6.91 -0.27
N ALA A 77 -36.82 6.75 -1.57
CA ALA A 77 -35.80 6.32 -2.52
C ALA A 77 -34.69 7.37 -2.64
N SER A 78 -35.04 8.65 -2.82
CA SER A 78 -34.10 9.77 -2.96
C SER A 78 -33.13 9.85 -1.80
N VAL A 79 -33.62 9.87 -0.54
CA VAL A 79 -32.73 9.93 0.63
C VAL A 79 -31.76 8.74 0.66
N ARG A 80 -32.23 7.52 0.33
CA ARG A 80 -31.36 6.34 0.31
C ARG A 80 -30.30 6.42 -0.78
N VAL A 81 -30.70 6.82 -1.99
CA VAL A 81 -29.79 6.99 -3.12
C VAL A 81 -28.77 8.07 -2.82
N LEU A 82 -29.19 9.21 -2.27
CA LEU A 82 -28.29 10.31 -1.91
C LEU A 82 -27.28 9.94 -0.82
N ARG A 83 -27.66 9.10 0.16
CA ARG A 83 -26.69 8.57 1.14
C ARG A 83 -25.63 7.69 0.48
N ILE A 84 -26.04 6.84 -0.47
CA ILE A 84 -25.12 5.99 -1.24
C ILE A 84 -24.22 6.87 -2.12
N ALA A 85 -24.78 7.88 -2.78
CA ALA A 85 -24.05 8.86 -3.58
C ALA A 85 -22.98 9.58 -2.74
N HIS A 86 -23.38 10.13 -1.58
CA HIS A 86 -22.45 10.80 -0.67
C HIS A 86 -21.34 9.85 -0.22
N ALA A 87 -21.68 8.63 0.19
CA ALA A 87 -20.66 7.64 0.59
C ALA A 87 -19.73 7.27 -0.58
N SER A 88 -20.26 7.19 -1.80
CA SER A 88 -19.48 6.90 -3.02
C SER A 88 -18.49 8.02 -3.32
N VAL A 89 -18.94 9.27 -3.38
CA VAL A 89 -18.08 10.45 -3.61
C VAL A 89 -17.04 10.57 -2.50
N GLN A 90 -17.44 10.39 -1.25
CA GLN A 90 -16.52 10.45 -0.12
C GLN A 90 -15.43 9.36 -0.21
N ASN A 91 -15.79 8.14 -0.59
CA ASN A 91 -14.82 7.05 -0.71
C ASN A 91 -13.86 7.27 -1.89
N ARG A 92 -14.30 7.93 -2.97
CA ARG A 92 -13.45 8.32 -4.09
C ARG A 92 -12.42 9.40 -3.70
N LEU A 93 -12.83 10.42 -2.96
CA LEU A 93 -11.98 11.58 -2.63
C LEU A 93 -11.08 11.34 -1.41
N ASP A 94 -11.58 10.56 -0.46
CA ASP A 94 -10.92 10.27 0.82
C ASP A 94 -11.12 8.79 1.20
N PRO A 95 -10.61 7.82 0.43
CA PRO A 95 -10.73 6.42 0.81
C PRO A 95 -10.02 6.15 2.14
N LEU A 96 -10.66 5.40 3.05
CA LEU A 96 -10.00 4.90 4.28
C LEU A 96 -9.13 3.66 4.03
N PHE A 97 -9.23 3.13 2.81
CA PHE A 97 -8.39 2.09 2.24
C PHE A 97 -8.23 2.49 0.77
N GLY A 98 -7.41 3.51 0.52
CA GLY A 98 -7.07 3.98 -0.81
C GLY A 98 -6.34 2.87 -1.53
N MET A 99 -7.08 2.17 -2.37
CA MET A 99 -6.61 1.04 -3.17
C MET A 99 -6.70 1.40 -4.65
N GLU A 100 -6.75 2.70 -5.00
CA GLU A 100 -6.66 3.12 -6.39
C GLU A 100 -5.38 2.54 -7.00
N GLY A 101 -5.51 1.93 -8.18
CA GLY A 101 -4.40 1.19 -8.83
C GLY A 101 -4.20 -0.24 -8.33
N THR A 102 -5.07 -0.74 -7.44
CA THR A 102 -5.08 -2.14 -6.98
C THR A 102 -6.26 -2.90 -7.58
N ASP A 103 -6.04 -4.13 -8.06
CA ASP A 103 -7.13 -5.03 -8.43
C ASP A 103 -7.76 -5.66 -7.15
N PRO A 104 -9.03 -5.36 -6.81
CA PRO A 104 -9.67 -5.86 -5.60
C PRO A 104 -9.91 -7.38 -5.61
N HIS A 105 -10.13 -8.00 -6.78
CA HIS A 105 -10.30 -9.44 -6.89
C HIS A 105 -8.96 -10.15 -6.72
N ALA A 106 -7.91 -9.66 -7.38
CA ALA A 106 -6.55 -10.19 -7.22
C ALA A 106 -6.07 -10.04 -5.76
N LEU A 107 -6.37 -8.91 -5.11
CA LEU A 107 -6.07 -8.70 -3.70
C LEU A 107 -6.76 -9.74 -2.80
N ALA A 108 -8.06 -9.97 -2.97
CA ALA A 108 -8.81 -10.93 -2.18
C ALA A 108 -8.26 -12.36 -2.34
N GLU A 109 -7.95 -12.76 -3.58
CA GLU A 109 -7.33 -14.04 -3.88
C GLU A 109 -5.94 -14.18 -3.22
N ASN A 110 -5.08 -13.17 -3.37
CA ASN A 110 -3.74 -13.16 -2.80
C ASN A 110 -3.76 -13.21 -1.26
N VAL A 111 -4.75 -12.57 -0.62
CA VAL A 111 -4.94 -12.63 0.85
C VAL A 111 -5.30 -14.04 1.31
N GLU A 112 -6.18 -14.74 0.59
CA GLU A 112 -6.53 -16.13 0.92
C GLU A 112 -5.35 -17.10 0.73
N LEU A 113 -4.52 -16.88 -0.30
CA LEU A 113 -3.29 -17.66 -0.50
C LEU A 113 -2.32 -17.50 0.67
N LEU A 114 -2.12 -16.27 1.18
CA LEU A 114 -1.31 -16.01 2.37
C LEU A 114 -1.89 -16.70 3.61
N ARG A 115 -3.21 -16.67 3.78
CA ARG A 115 -3.89 -17.35 4.90
C ARG A 115 -3.70 -18.86 4.85
N ALA A 116 -3.84 -19.46 3.68
CA ALA A 116 -3.63 -20.89 3.49
C ALA A 116 -2.16 -21.28 3.74
N SER A 117 -1.22 -20.50 3.22
CA SER A 117 0.23 -20.68 3.46
C SER A 117 0.56 -20.64 4.95
N LYS A 118 0.04 -19.64 5.69
CA LYS A 118 0.19 -19.55 7.15
C LYS A 118 -0.20 -20.84 7.86
N VAL A 119 -1.43 -21.29 7.61
CA VAL A 119 -2.03 -22.44 8.31
C VAL A 119 -1.18 -23.69 8.08
N LYS A 120 -0.74 -23.91 6.83
CA LYS A 120 0.11 -25.06 6.48
C LYS A 120 1.44 -25.05 7.25
N ILE A 121 2.11 -23.91 7.34
CA ILE A 121 3.43 -23.84 7.97
C ILE A 121 3.30 -23.95 9.49
N VAL A 122 2.37 -23.21 10.10
CA VAL A 122 2.13 -23.24 11.55
C VAL A 122 1.78 -24.65 12.04
N ALA A 123 0.98 -25.40 11.29
CA ALA A 123 0.52 -26.72 11.70
C ALA A 123 1.65 -27.73 11.94
N ARG A 124 2.86 -27.46 11.43
CA ARG A 124 4.03 -28.34 11.56
C ARG A 124 4.85 -28.10 12.83
N TYR A 125 4.54 -27.05 13.60
CA TYR A 125 5.25 -26.70 14.82
C TYR A 125 4.41 -27.02 16.05
N SER A 126 5.06 -27.23 17.20
CA SER A 126 4.38 -27.43 18.49
C SER A 126 4.97 -26.52 19.58
N GLY A 127 4.28 -26.43 20.72
CA GLY A 127 4.78 -25.69 21.88
C GLY A 127 5.01 -24.20 21.62
N GLU A 128 6.16 -23.70 22.06
CA GLU A 128 6.49 -22.28 22.00
C GLU A 128 6.82 -21.80 20.58
N ASP A 129 7.48 -22.64 19.77
CA ASP A 129 7.74 -22.33 18.36
C ASP A 129 6.46 -22.18 17.57
N ARG A 130 5.45 -23.01 17.83
CA ARG A 130 4.13 -22.85 17.21
C ARG A 130 3.51 -21.50 17.57
N LYS A 131 3.59 -21.07 18.83
CA LYS A 131 3.04 -19.79 19.25
C LYS A 131 3.80 -18.62 18.63
N ILE A 132 5.13 -18.68 18.63
CA ILE A 132 5.99 -17.69 17.97
C ILE A 132 5.61 -17.62 16.49
N LEU A 133 5.45 -18.75 15.81
CA LEU A 133 5.08 -18.78 14.41
C LEU A 133 3.62 -18.37 14.16
N GLU A 134 2.66 -18.72 15.02
CA GLU A 134 1.27 -18.25 14.92
C GLU A 134 1.16 -16.72 15.06
N GLN A 135 1.97 -16.15 15.95
CA GLN A 135 2.03 -14.71 16.24
C GLN A 135 2.88 -13.95 15.22
N ALA A 136 3.99 -14.54 14.78
CA ALA A 136 4.92 -13.95 13.84
C ALA A 136 4.40 -14.09 12.42
N PHE A 137 3.95 -15.27 11.95
CA PHE A 137 3.49 -15.50 10.55
C PHE A 137 2.29 -14.64 10.18
N TYR A 138 2.11 -14.45 8.86
CA TYR A 138 1.17 -13.58 8.14
C TYR A 138 0.06 -13.02 9.05
N PRO A 139 -0.11 -11.70 9.17
CA PRO A 139 -0.96 -11.07 10.17
C PRO A 139 -2.48 -11.22 9.92
N THR A 140 -2.95 -12.38 9.45
CA THR A 140 -4.38 -12.70 9.25
C THR A 140 -5.17 -12.58 10.55
N VAL A 141 -4.52 -12.91 11.67
CA VAL A 141 -5.04 -12.72 13.01
C VAL A 141 -4.85 -11.27 13.46
N PHE A 142 -3.77 -10.55 13.13
CA PHE A 142 -3.55 -9.12 13.47
C PHE A 142 -4.56 -8.14 12.81
N LEU A 143 -5.05 -8.46 11.60
CA LEU A 143 -6.25 -7.80 11.04
C LEU A 143 -7.52 -8.05 11.89
N ALA A 144 -7.58 -9.14 12.64
CA ALA A 144 -8.64 -9.50 13.58
C ALA A 144 -8.30 -9.25 15.07
N SER A 145 -7.05 -8.93 15.43
CA SER A 145 -6.50 -9.06 16.78
C SER A 145 -5.59 -7.90 17.20
N LEU A 146 -5.95 -6.67 16.86
CA LEU A 146 -5.51 -5.46 17.60
C LEU A 146 -5.65 -5.59 19.14
N ALA A 147 -6.44 -6.54 19.61
CA ALA A 147 -6.59 -6.97 20.99
C ALA A 147 -5.42 -7.82 21.55
N GLN A 148 -4.63 -8.52 20.73
CA GLN A 148 -3.49 -9.33 21.19
C GLN A 148 -2.19 -8.51 21.31
N ALA A 149 -2.07 -7.40 20.57
CA ALA A 149 -1.05 -6.38 20.83
C ALA A 149 -1.23 -5.72 22.22
N GLU A 150 -2.42 -5.81 22.81
CA GLU A 150 -2.69 -5.44 24.21
C GLU A 150 -2.16 -6.48 25.21
N ALA A 151 -2.19 -7.76 24.85
CA ALA A 151 -1.70 -8.84 25.72
C ALA A 151 -0.16 -8.80 25.87
N LEU A 152 0.58 -8.42 24.81
CA LEU A 152 2.03 -8.22 24.88
C LEU A 152 2.43 -6.94 25.64
N ALA A 153 1.65 -5.86 25.52
CA ALA A 153 1.84 -4.63 26.29
C ALA A 153 1.61 -4.84 27.81
N HIS A 154 0.74 -5.78 28.20
CA HIS A 154 0.47 -6.11 29.60
C HIS A 154 1.56 -6.98 30.26
N THR A 155 2.38 -7.70 29.50
CA THR A 155 3.54 -8.44 30.03
C THR A 155 4.79 -7.57 30.27
N ALA A 156 4.85 -6.37 29.69
CA ALA A 156 5.97 -5.44 29.86
C ALA A 156 5.87 -4.55 31.12
N TYR A 157 4.77 -4.63 31.88
CA TYR A 157 4.58 -3.85 33.11
C TYR A 157 5.01 -4.56 34.40
N ALA A 158 5.53 -5.80 34.32
CA ALA A 158 5.83 -6.59 35.51
C ALA A 158 7.33 -6.76 35.84
N TYR A 159 8.27 -6.54 34.93
CA TYR A 159 9.69 -6.76 35.23
C TYR A 159 10.64 -5.87 34.43
N GLY A 160 11.34 -4.98 35.16
CA GLY A 160 12.74 -4.58 34.91
C GLY A 160 13.06 -3.78 33.64
N ARG A 161 13.97 -2.80 33.78
CA ARG A 161 14.54 -2.03 32.65
C ARG A 161 14.99 -2.98 31.53
N ILE A 162 14.39 -2.81 30.34
CA ILE A 162 14.81 -3.45 29.11
C ILE A 162 16.26 -3.04 28.83
N PRO A 163 17.19 -3.97 28.53
CA PRO A 163 18.52 -3.60 28.06
C PRO A 163 18.39 -2.76 26.78
N LYS A 164 19.13 -1.66 26.67
CA LYS A 164 19.26 -0.90 25.42
C LYS A 164 20.09 -1.72 24.43
N THR A 165 19.50 -2.74 23.81
CA THR A 165 20.13 -3.47 22.72
C THR A 165 19.82 -2.72 21.44
N THR A 166 20.81 -2.00 20.92
CA THR A 166 20.73 -1.34 19.61
C THR A 166 21.08 -2.36 18.54
N PHE A 167 20.20 -2.53 17.57
CA PHE A 167 20.43 -3.28 16.34
C PHE A 167 20.95 -2.30 15.30
N VAL A 168 22.17 -2.51 14.83
CA VAL A 168 22.73 -1.68 13.77
C VAL A 168 22.31 -2.32 12.43
N PHE A 169 22.02 -1.49 11.43
CA PHE A 169 21.81 -1.82 10.03
C PHE A 169 22.74 -0.96 9.16
N ILE A 170 22.70 -1.15 7.84
CA ILE A 170 23.67 -0.55 6.94
C ILE A 170 23.64 0.99 6.94
N ALA A 171 22.44 1.55 7.06
CA ALA A 171 22.19 2.99 6.97
C ALA A 171 21.30 3.49 8.12
N GLY A 172 21.20 2.71 9.20
CA GLY A 172 20.37 3.07 10.33
C GLY A 172 20.54 2.18 11.52
N GLU A 173 20.01 2.60 12.66
CA GLU A 173 19.96 1.83 13.88
C GLU A 173 18.51 1.64 14.31
N SER A 174 18.25 0.53 14.99
CA SER A 174 16.96 0.26 15.60
C SER A 174 17.15 -0.25 17.02
N SER A 175 16.05 -0.34 17.75
CA SER A 175 16.02 -0.91 19.09
C SER A 175 14.70 -1.63 19.30
N LEU A 176 14.65 -2.49 20.31
CA LEU A 176 13.37 -3.08 20.71
C LEU A 176 12.31 -1.99 21.03
N GLU A 177 12.73 -0.87 21.59
CA GLU A 177 11.85 0.28 21.87
C GLU A 177 11.30 0.90 20.57
N SER A 178 12.12 1.05 19.54
CA SER A 178 11.69 1.56 18.22
C SER A 178 10.62 0.66 17.60
N TYR A 179 10.82 -0.66 17.61
CA TYR A 179 9.82 -1.62 17.13
C TYR A 179 8.53 -1.58 17.96
N LEU A 180 8.63 -1.56 19.29
CA LEU A 180 7.45 -1.48 20.17
C LEU A 180 6.66 -0.18 19.96
N SER A 181 7.36 0.94 19.77
CA SER A 181 6.76 2.24 19.44
C SER A 181 6.01 2.18 18.11
N ALA A 182 6.64 1.66 17.06
CA ALA A 182 6.01 1.45 15.76
C ALA A 182 4.75 0.57 15.86
N PHE A 183 4.80 -0.55 16.60
CA PHE A 183 3.62 -1.39 16.84
C PHE A 183 2.50 -0.68 17.59
N ALA A 184 2.83 0.14 18.58
CA ALA A 184 1.84 0.93 19.31
C ALA A 184 1.18 1.98 18.41
N GLN A 185 1.96 2.65 17.54
CA GLN A 185 1.45 3.59 16.54
C GLN A 185 0.50 2.89 15.57
N LEU A 186 0.93 1.75 15.01
CA LEU A 186 0.11 0.90 14.13
C LEU A 186 -1.23 0.53 14.78
N LYS A 187 -1.19 0.09 16.05
CA LYS A 187 -2.38 -0.26 16.82
C LYS A 187 -3.34 0.92 16.96
N ASN A 188 -2.81 2.06 17.39
CA ASN A 188 -3.60 3.27 17.61
C ASN A 188 -4.24 3.76 16.30
N THR A 189 -3.48 3.74 15.21
CA THR A 189 -3.97 4.12 13.89
C THR A 189 -5.09 3.20 13.43
N ALA A 190 -4.93 1.88 13.53
CA ALA A 190 -5.98 0.96 13.14
C ALA A 190 -7.27 1.13 13.97
N LEU A 191 -7.16 1.46 15.27
CA LEU A 191 -8.32 1.82 16.11
C LEU A 191 -9.01 3.11 15.64
N LYS A 192 -8.23 4.13 15.26
CA LYS A 192 -8.75 5.38 14.66
C LYS A 192 -9.48 5.09 13.35
N THR A 193 -8.87 4.32 12.45
CA THR A 193 -9.47 3.93 11.15
C THR A 193 -10.76 3.14 11.34
N LYS A 194 -10.79 2.17 12.28
CA LYS A 194 -12.02 1.45 12.65
C LYS A 194 -13.13 2.37 13.15
N THR A 195 -12.77 3.39 13.92
CA THR A 195 -13.73 4.39 14.42
C THR A 195 -14.26 5.27 13.28
N ALA A 196 -13.39 5.68 12.36
CA ALA A 196 -13.76 6.44 11.16
C ALA A 196 -14.70 5.62 10.25
N LEU A 197 -14.41 4.33 10.02
CA LEU A 197 -15.27 3.42 9.25
C LEU A 197 -16.65 3.29 9.87
N ARG A 198 -16.73 3.09 11.19
CA ARG A 198 -18.01 3.05 11.92
C ARG A 198 -18.78 4.36 11.77
N LYS A 199 -18.09 5.50 11.82
CA LYS A 199 -18.72 6.82 11.59
C LYS A 199 -19.28 6.92 10.18
N ARG A 200 -18.52 6.54 9.14
CA ARG A 200 -18.99 6.53 7.75
C ARG A 200 -20.16 5.58 7.53
N ALA A 201 -20.10 4.37 8.08
CA ALA A 201 -21.19 3.41 8.00
C ALA A 201 -22.49 3.97 8.62
N ARG A 202 -22.40 4.67 9.76
CA ARG A 202 -23.55 5.38 10.34
C ARG A 202 -24.05 6.50 9.44
N CYS A 203 -23.17 7.30 8.85
CA CYS A 203 -23.54 8.38 7.92
C CYS A 203 -24.25 7.87 6.66
N ALA A 204 -23.83 6.70 6.14
CA ALA A 204 -24.52 6.04 5.04
C ALA A 204 -25.91 5.49 5.43
N GLN A 205 -26.16 5.27 6.72
CA GLN A 205 -27.46 4.82 7.25
C GLN A 205 -28.38 5.96 7.68
N ARG A 206 -27.82 7.05 8.22
CA ARG A 206 -28.53 8.26 8.65
C ARG A 206 -27.54 9.43 8.59
N PHE A 207 -27.72 10.28 7.61
CA PHE A 207 -26.88 11.45 7.40
C PHE A 207 -27.24 12.56 8.39
N SER A 208 -26.23 13.23 8.92
CA SER A 208 -26.39 14.34 9.87
C SER A 208 -25.30 15.39 9.63
N PRO A 209 -25.43 16.60 10.20
CA PRO A 209 -24.40 17.63 10.12
C PRO A 209 -23.02 17.21 10.68
N ASP A 210 -22.95 16.16 11.50
CA ASP A 210 -21.69 15.63 12.05
C ASP A 210 -20.97 14.69 11.08
N CYS A 211 -21.61 14.33 9.96
CA CYS A 211 -21.01 13.53 8.91
C CYS A 211 -19.91 14.30 8.20
N PRO A 212 -18.82 13.64 7.78
CA PRO A 212 -17.75 14.33 7.08
C PRO A 212 -18.27 14.87 5.75
N THR A 213 -17.93 16.11 5.43
CA THR A 213 -18.41 16.80 4.23
C THR A 213 -17.57 16.43 3.00
N LEU A 214 -18.19 16.52 1.82
CA LEU A 214 -17.52 16.24 0.55
C LEU A 214 -16.47 17.32 0.23
N SER A 215 -16.70 18.57 0.63
CA SER A 215 -15.71 19.65 0.50
C SER A 215 -14.42 19.35 1.25
N VAL A 216 -14.50 18.84 2.49
CA VAL A 216 -13.32 18.44 3.27
C VAL A 216 -12.60 17.25 2.62
N ALA A 217 -13.35 16.29 2.09
CA ALA A 217 -12.76 15.16 1.36
C ALA A 217 -12.03 15.64 0.10
N PHE A 218 -12.64 16.53 -0.69
CA PHE A 218 -12.05 17.12 -1.88
C PHE A 218 -10.76 17.86 -1.55
N GLN A 219 -10.76 18.73 -0.53
CA GLN A 219 -9.58 19.50 -0.09
C GLN A 219 -8.34 18.66 0.21
N LYS A 220 -8.50 17.38 0.57
CA LYS A 220 -7.36 16.49 0.79
C LYS A 220 -6.60 16.15 -0.50
N LEU A 221 -7.17 16.39 -1.68
CA LEU A 221 -6.48 16.28 -2.97
C LEU A 221 -5.62 17.51 -3.30
N HIS A 222 -5.77 18.62 -2.58
CA HIS A 222 -5.04 19.88 -2.84
C HIS A 222 -3.62 19.94 -2.27
N ARG A 223 -3.34 19.16 -1.22
CA ARG A 223 -2.17 19.36 -0.34
C ARG A 223 -0.85 18.86 -0.92
N LEU A 224 -0.60 19.09 -2.21
CA LEU A 224 0.65 18.72 -2.87
C LEU A 224 1.53 19.96 -3.02
N LYS A 225 2.72 19.95 -2.40
CA LYS A 225 3.71 21.00 -2.59
C LYS A 225 4.38 20.80 -3.94
N THR A 226 4.42 21.85 -4.75
CA THR A 226 5.22 21.86 -5.98
C THR A 226 6.69 21.93 -5.63
N THR A 227 7.42 20.87 -5.90
CA THR A 227 8.88 20.92 -6.06
C THR A 227 9.15 21.10 -7.55
N LEU A 228 9.71 22.26 -7.92
CA LEU A 228 10.08 22.54 -9.30
C LEU A 228 11.20 21.58 -9.71
N SER A 229 11.01 20.92 -10.84
CA SER A 229 12.00 20.00 -11.42
C SER A 229 13.20 20.78 -11.97
N ALA A 230 14.40 20.27 -11.73
CA ALA A 230 15.59 20.73 -12.44
C ALA A 230 15.61 20.13 -13.85
N SER A 231 16.38 20.74 -14.76
CA SER A 231 16.59 20.27 -16.15
C SER A 231 16.84 18.75 -16.21
N PRO A 232 16.47 18.06 -17.31
CA PRO A 232 16.76 16.64 -17.47
C PRO A 232 18.25 16.36 -17.24
N ALA A 233 18.56 15.66 -16.13
CA ALA A 233 19.87 15.07 -15.90
C ALA A 233 19.93 13.73 -16.64
N GLU A 234 20.99 13.52 -17.40
CA GLU A 234 21.27 12.22 -18.00
C GLU A 234 21.49 11.17 -16.90
N VAL A 235 21.07 9.92 -17.17
CA VAL A 235 21.34 8.80 -16.25
C VAL A 235 22.84 8.62 -16.13
N PRO A 236 23.40 8.60 -14.91
CA PRO A 236 24.84 8.38 -14.74
C PRO A 236 25.25 7.04 -15.39
N PRO A 237 26.37 6.97 -16.15
CA PRO A 237 26.81 5.74 -16.82
C PRO A 237 26.94 4.54 -15.87
N GLU A 238 27.31 4.78 -14.61
CA GLU A 238 27.42 3.74 -13.57
C GLU A 238 26.09 3.06 -13.29
N ILE A 239 24.97 3.80 -13.32
CA ILE A 239 23.63 3.24 -13.11
C ILE A 239 23.27 2.27 -14.25
N LEU A 240 23.63 2.62 -15.48
CA LEU A 240 23.41 1.75 -16.65
C LEU A 240 24.29 0.50 -16.59
N GLU A 241 25.55 0.63 -16.17
CA GLU A 241 26.45 -0.50 -15.94
C GLU A 241 25.89 -1.47 -14.89
N HIS A 242 25.46 -0.96 -13.73
CA HIS A 242 24.86 -1.78 -12.69
C HIS A 242 23.57 -2.47 -13.14
N LYS A 243 22.71 -1.75 -13.88
CA LYS A 243 21.50 -2.33 -14.50
C LYS A 243 21.86 -3.49 -15.43
N LEU A 244 22.87 -3.34 -16.28
CA LEU A 244 23.32 -4.42 -17.18
C LEU A 244 23.80 -5.65 -16.41
N ILE A 245 24.63 -5.46 -15.38
CA ILE A 245 25.12 -6.56 -14.52
C ILE A 245 23.94 -7.27 -13.85
N LEU A 246 23.03 -6.52 -13.22
CA LEU A 246 21.88 -7.10 -12.50
C LEU A 246 20.90 -7.80 -13.43
N ASN A 247 20.65 -7.26 -14.63
CA ASN A 247 19.77 -7.88 -15.62
C ASN A 247 20.39 -9.16 -16.19
N ALA A 248 21.69 -9.17 -16.48
CA ALA A 248 22.40 -10.38 -16.87
C ALA A 248 22.37 -11.44 -15.75
N ALA A 249 22.49 -11.03 -14.49
CA ALA A 249 22.41 -11.88 -13.31
C ALA A 249 21.00 -12.41 -12.98
N ARG A 250 19.96 -11.84 -13.58
CA ARG A 250 18.55 -12.24 -13.39
C ARG A 250 18.09 -13.28 -14.39
N SER A 251 18.89 -13.61 -15.40
CA SER A 251 18.62 -14.47 -16.57
C SER A 251 17.88 -15.80 -16.27
N SER A 252 16.59 -15.67 -15.95
CA SER A 252 15.51 -16.49 -16.50
C SER A 252 15.36 -16.07 -17.98
N PRO A 253 15.03 -16.98 -18.91
CA PRO A 253 14.97 -16.70 -20.36
C PRO A 253 13.94 -15.65 -20.81
N GLN A 254 13.30 -14.92 -19.90
CA GLN A 254 12.30 -13.91 -20.18
C GLN A 254 12.68 -12.61 -19.47
N GLN A 255 13.16 -11.63 -20.26
CA GLN A 255 13.35 -10.26 -19.81
C GLN A 255 12.03 -9.69 -19.24
N PRO A 256 12.10 -8.80 -18.24
CA PRO A 256 10.93 -8.09 -17.76
C PRO A 256 10.25 -7.37 -18.93
N SER A 257 8.94 -7.53 -19.05
CA SER A 257 8.17 -7.05 -20.21
C SER A 257 7.95 -5.53 -20.22
N GLN A 258 8.13 -4.87 -19.06
CA GLN A 258 7.96 -3.43 -18.87
C GLN A 258 8.85 -3.02 -17.69
N GLU A 259 9.94 -2.33 -17.97
CA GLU A 259 10.87 -1.78 -16.97
C GLU A 259 10.73 -0.27 -16.92
N VAL A 260 10.72 0.28 -15.71
CA VAL A 260 10.70 1.72 -15.45
C VAL A 260 11.92 2.04 -14.61
N LEU A 261 12.77 2.94 -15.11
CA LEU A 261 13.83 3.52 -14.31
C LEU A 261 13.25 4.71 -13.53
N VAL A 262 13.35 4.65 -12.21
CA VAL A 262 12.79 5.64 -11.28
C VAL A 262 13.93 6.30 -10.52
N GLU A 263 13.90 7.63 -10.46
CA GLU A 263 14.84 8.46 -9.69
C GLU A 263 14.06 9.14 -8.56
N THR A 264 14.55 9.04 -7.33
CA THR A 264 13.93 9.62 -6.14
C THR A 264 14.97 10.28 -5.26
N SER A 265 14.53 11.10 -4.31
CA SER A 265 15.38 11.47 -3.18
C SER A 265 15.85 10.20 -2.42
N PRO A 266 17.07 10.16 -1.87
CA PRO A 266 17.50 9.01 -1.08
C PRO A 266 16.69 8.92 0.21
N GLY A 267 16.24 7.71 0.56
CA GLY A 267 15.64 7.42 1.86
C GLY A 267 16.68 6.98 2.87
N VAL A 268 16.19 6.59 4.06
CA VAL A 268 17.04 6.07 5.13
C VAL A 268 17.83 4.84 4.67
N CYS A 269 17.21 3.95 3.87
CA CYS A 269 17.84 2.73 3.38
C CYS A 269 19.02 2.97 2.45
N GLU A 270 19.00 4.07 1.70
CA GLU A 270 20.02 4.45 0.73
C GLU A 270 21.12 5.33 1.37
N GLY A 271 20.96 5.66 2.65
CA GLY A 271 21.81 6.59 3.37
C GLY A 271 21.54 8.02 2.92
N ASP A 272 20.36 8.55 3.25
CA ASP A 272 19.93 9.95 3.00
C ASP A 272 21.01 11.02 3.24
N THR A 273 21.86 10.81 4.25
CA THR A 273 23.06 11.62 4.55
C THR A 273 24.09 11.75 3.42
N ARG A 274 24.07 10.85 2.43
CA ARG A 274 24.95 10.87 1.24
C ARG A 274 24.55 11.96 0.25
N GLY A 275 23.28 12.37 0.22
CA GLY A 275 22.76 13.43 -0.65
C GLY A 275 22.63 13.07 -2.15
N ASP A 276 23.08 11.89 -2.57
CA ASP A 276 22.95 11.42 -3.95
C ASP A 276 21.52 10.92 -4.24
N PRO A 277 20.93 11.20 -5.41
CA PRO A 277 19.65 10.62 -5.83
C PRO A 277 19.70 9.10 -5.87
N ALA A 278 18.61 8.44 -5.48
CA ALA A 278 18.48 6.99 -5.56
C ALA A 278 17.82 6.57 -6.88
N TYR A 279 18.43 5.61 -7.56
CA TYR A 279 17.93 5.03 -8.81
C TYR A 279 17.45 3.61 -8.58
N TYR A 280 16.23 3.35 -9.03
CA TYR A 280 15.61 2.04 -8.98
C TYR A 280 15.09 1.62 -10.33
N GLU A 281 15.27 0.37 -10.68
CA GLU A 281 14.47 -0.27 -11.72
C GLU A 281 13.23 -0.91 -11.08
N VAL A 282 12.05 -0.54 -11.57
CA VAL A 282 10.78 -1.16 -11.24
C VAL A 282 10.29 -1.92 -12.46
N GLY A 283 10.05 -3.22 -12.33
CA GLY A 283 9.62 -4.03 -13.47
C GLY A 283 8.78 -5.23 -13.07
N TRP A 284 8.36 -5.99 -14.08
CA TRP A 284 7.57 -7.21 -13.89
C TRP A 284 8.39 -8.45 -14.19
N GLY A 285 8.62 -9.28 -13.19
CA GLY A 285 9.15 -10.63 -13.39
C GLY A 285 8.03 -11.60 -13.78
N GLN A 286 8.30 -12.51 -14.72
CA GLN A 286 7.44 -13.69 -14.87
C GLN A 286 7.61 -14.60 -13.66
N GLY A 287 6.50 -15.08 -13.11
CA GLY A 287 6.51 -16.20 -12.18
C GLY A 287 6.44 -17.53 -12.92
N GLU A 288 6.49 -18.63 -12.18
CA GLU A 288 6.63 -19.96 -12.77
C GLU A 288 5.38 -20.46 -13.52
N VAL A 289 4.19 -19.91 -13.25
CA VAL A 289 2.92 -20.31 -13.86
C VAL A 289 2.30 -19.18 -14.70
N GLY A 290 3.04 -18.70 -15.70
CA GLY A 290 2.54 -17.78 -16.73
C GLY A 290 2.19 -16.37 -16.23
N GLU A 291 1.40 -15.61 -17.00
CA GLU A 291 1.05 -14.21 -16.69
C GLU A 291 0.36 -14.02 -15.34
N ARG A 292 -0.29 -15.06 -14.81
CA ARG A 292 -0.96 -15.02 -13.51
C ARG A 292 0.01 -14.96 -12.33
N ASP A 293 1.30 -15.26 -12.50
CA ASP A 293 2.31 -15.16 -11.44
C ASP A 293 3.26 -13.97 -11.63
N ARG A 294 2.86 -12.95 -12.39
CA ARG A 294 3.64 -11.71 -12.50
C ARG A 294 3.91 -11.11 -11.11
N ARG A 295 5.18 -10.81 -10.85
CA ARG A 295 5.66 -10.18 -9.61
C ARG A 295 6.30 -8.84 -9.93
N VAL A 296 6.07 -7.84 -9.07
CA VAL A 296 6.83 -6.58 -9.17
C VAL A 296 8.22 -6.83 -8.61
N LEU A 297 9.22 -6.40 -9.36
CA LEU A 297 10.63 -6.45 -9.04
C LEU A 297 11.15 -5.04 -8.82
N PHE A 298 12.00 -4.90 -7.82
CA PHE A 298 12.78 -3.70 -7.56
C PHE A 298 14.26 -4.05 -7.71
N ALA A 299 15.03 -3.14 -8.29
CA ALA A 299 16.49 -3.19 -8.32
C ALA A 299 17.04 -1.83 -7.94
N TYR A 300 17.72 -1.72 -6.82
CA TYR A 300 18.57 -0.58 -6.52
C TYR A 300 19.78 -0.58 -7.44
N LEU A 301 20.07 0.56 -8.06
CA LEU A 301 21.07 0.66 -9.12
C LEU A 301 22.28 1.54 -8.76
N ASN A 302 22.28 2.27 -7.65
CA ASN A 302 23.45 3.11 -7.33
C ASN A 302 24.68 2.29 -6.97
N ASP A 303 24.49 1.05 -6.50
CA ASP A 303 25.58 0.15 -6.13
C ASP A 303 25.11 -1.32 -6.10
N ILE A 304 26.06 -2.25 -6.11
CA ILE A 304 25.83 -3.68 -5.98
C ILE A 304 26.61 -4.16 -4.75
N TYR A 305 25.92 -4.72 -3.76
CA TYR A 305 26.53 -5.12 -2.51
C TYR A 305 26.78 -6.63 -2.42
N PHE A 306 27.89 -6.98 -1.76
CA PHE A 306 28.28 -8.36 -1.54
C PHE A 306 28.73 -8.56 -0.09
N PHE A 307 28.32 -9.66 0.55
CA PHE A 307 29.03 -10.14 1.74
C PHE A 307 30.36 -10.77 1.33
N ASP A 308 31.45 -10.32 1.93
CA ASP A 308 32.75 -10.98 1.86
C ASP A 308 32.74 -12.22 2.76
N LEU A 309 32.66 -13.41 2.14
CA LEU A 309 32.57 -14.67 2.86
C LEU A 309 33.89 -15.05 3.55
N ALA A 310 34.99 -14.34 3.30
CA ALA A 310 36.19 -14.50 4.11
C ALA A 310 35.92 -14.18 5.59
N GLN A 311 35.05 -13.21 5.85
CA GLN A 311 34.73 -12.67 7.18
C GLN A 311 33.43 -13.23 7.77
N ALA A 312 32.75 -14.12 7.04
CA ALA A 312 31.47 -14.68 7.45
C ALA A 312 31.59 -15.59 8.68
N ASP A 313 30.89 -15.22 9.76
CA ASP A 313 30.74 -16.00 10.98
C ASP A 313 29.35 -16.68 11.08
N VAL A 314 28.34 -16.15 10.40
CA VAL A 314 26.97 -16.70 10.34
C VAL A 314 26.93 -18.04 9.63
N LEU A 315 26.21 -19.02 10.21
CA LEU A 315 26.16 -20.42 9.74
C LEU A 315 25.84 -20.55 8.24
N PHE A 316 24.84 -19.80 7.75
CA PHE A 316 24.46 -19.83 6.33
C PHE A 316 25.59 -19.35 5.41
N LEU A 317 26.20 -18.20 5.73
CA LEU A 317 27.31 -17.63 4.94
C LEU A 317 28.56 -18.52 5.01
N ARG A 318 28.79 -19.20 6.15
CA ARG A 318 29.86 -20.20 6.30
C ARG A 318 29.64 -21.40 5.39
N ARG A 319 28.41 -21.92 5.28
CA ARG A 319 28.10 -23.01 4.34
C ARG A 319 28.33 -22.60 2.88
N LEU A 320 27.97 -21.37 2.50
CA LEU A 320 28.28 -20.83 1.17
C LEU A 320 29.80 -20.85 0.92
N LYS A 321 30.58 -20.38 1.90
CA LYS A 321 32.06 -20.39 1.87
C LYS A 321 32.62 -21.81 1.72
N GLU A 322 32.14 -22.76 2.51
CA GLU A 322 32.57 -24.17 2.46
C GLU A 322 32.29 -24.83 1.11
N LYS A 323 31.24 -24.38 0.41
CA LYS A 323 30.90 -24.81 -0.95
C LYS A 323 31.64 -24.03 -2.04
N GLY A 324 32.58 -23.17 -1.67
CA GLY A 324 33.48 -22.45 -2.58
C GLY A 324 33.08 -21.02 -2.92
N ALA A 325 31.95 -20.51 -2.41
CA ALA A 325 31.55 -19.14 -2.71
C ALA A 325 32.51 -18.13 -2.05
N ARG A 326 32.97 -17.15 -2.81
CA ARG A 326 33.81 -16.05 -2.30
C ARG A 326 32.99 -14.87 -1.80
N TYR A 327 31.93 -14.56 -2.53
CA TYR A 327 31.01 -13.48 -2.24
C TYR A 327 29.58 -13.99 -2.27
N SER A 328 28.70 -13.34 -1.50
CA SER A 328 27.26 -13.56 -1.57
C SER A 328 26.57 -12.23 -1.88
N TYR A 329 25.94 -12.14 -3.06
CA TYR A 329 25.21 -10.95 -3.47
C TYR A 329 24.07 -10.64 -2.50
N ARG A 330 23.93 -9.37 -2.15
CA ARG A 330 22.85 -8.87 -1.32
C ARG A 330 22.34 -7.57 -1.85
N THR A 331 21.05 -7.36 -1.64
CA THR A 331 20.36 -6.16 -2.05
C THR A 331 19.85 -5.42 -0.84
N ILE A 332 19.96 -4.08 -0.86
CA ILE A 332 19.44 -3.19 0.19
C ILE A 332 17.93 -3.32 0.38
N GLU A 333 17.26 -3.88 -0.62
CA GLU A 333 15.87 -4.30 -0.63
C GLU A 333 15.51 -5.35 0.43
N SER A 334 16.53 -6.06 0.94
CA SER A 334 16.36 -7.03 2.00
C SER A 334 16.05 -6.33 3.31
N PHE A 335 15.06 -6.84 4.04
CA PHE A 335 14.73 -6.33 5.36
C PHE A 335 15.90 -6.29 6.34
N TYR A 336 16.73 -7.34 6.31
CA TYR A 336 17.86 -7.45 7.21
C TYR A 336 18.97 -6.44 6.88
N MET A 337 18.88 -5.80 5.71
CA MET A 337 19.72 -4.67 5.32
C MET A 337 19.03 -3.34 5.61
N CYS A 338 17.73 -3.23 5.34
CA CYS A 338 16.93 -2.06 5.68
C CYS A 338 15.48 -2.37 6.11
N PRO A 339 15.16 -2.18 7.40
CA PRO A 339 13.79 -2.26 7.91
C PRO A 339 12.73 -1.35 7.27
N ASP A 340 13.11 -0.17 6.82
CA ASP A 340 12.17 0.84 6.30
C ASP A 340 11.90 0.72 4.78
N ILE A 341 12.40 -0.33 4.12
CA ILE A 341 12.29 -0.50 2.66
C ILE A 341 10.83 -0.57 2.15
N GLY A 342 9.88 -0.98 2.98
CA GLY A 342 8.48 -1.07 2.56
C GLY A 342 7.87 0.28 2.15
N GLY A 343 8.31 1.39 2.75
CA GLY A 343 7.91 2.74 2.34
C GLY A 343 8.42 3.07 0.94
N ARG A 344 9.65 2.63 0.62
CA ARG A 344 10.28 2.81 -0.69
C ARG A 344 9.53 2.04 -1.77
N TYR A 345 9.10 0.80 -1.51
CA TYR A 345 8.28 0.07 -2.48
C TYR A 345 6.93 0.72 -2.75
N ALA A 346 6.25 1.23 -1.72
CA ALA A 346 4.97 1.92 -1.88
C ALA A 346 5.11 3.17 -2.78
N GLU A 347 6.17 3.94 -2.56
CA GLU A 347 6.51 5.11 -3.37
C GLU A 347 6.88 4.75 -4.81
N LEU A 348 7.88 3.88 -5.00
CA LEU A 348 8.38 3.47 -6.31
C LEU A 348 7.30 2.77 -7.14
N GLY A 349 6.49 1.91 -6.52
CA GLY A 349 5.36 1.25 -7.17
C GLY A 349 4.27 2.22 -7.61
N THR A 350 4.02 3.26 -6.81
CA THR A 350 3.07 4.32 -7.17
C THR A 350 3.56 5.12 -8.36
N ILE A 351 4.85 5.50 -8.38
CA ILE A 351 5.45 6.18 -9.54
C ILE A 351 5.34 5.32 -10.81
N ALA A 352 5.69 4.03 -10.72
CA ALA A 352 5.61 3.12 -11.85
C ALA A 352 4.17 2.88 -12.33
N ALA A 353 3.21 2.73 -11.41
CA ALA A 353 1.79 2.55 -11.71
C ALA A 353 1.19 3.78 -12.40
N LEU A 354 1.54 4.99 -11.95
CA LEU A 354 1.13 6.24 -12.58
C LEU A 354 1.67 6.35 -14.00
N ARG A 355 2.98 6.10 -14.21
CA ARG A 355 3.58 6.06 -15.55
C ARG A 355 2.85 5.07 -16.45
N SER A 356 2.69 3.82 -16.01
CA SER A 356 2.05 2.77 -16.79
C SER A 356 0.63 3.15 -17.20
N SER A 357 -0.13 3.75 -16.26
CA SER A 357 -1.48 4.24 -16.52
C SER A 357 -1.49 5.36 -17.57
N LEU A 358 -0.57 6.32 -17.49
CA LEU A 358 -0.46 7.43 -18.44
C LEU A 358 0.02 6.99 -19.82
N GLN A 359 0.96 6.05 -19.90
CA GLN A 359 1.38 5.44 -21.16
C GLN A 359 0.21 4.76 -21.89
N SER A 360 -0.62 4.04 -21.13
CA SER A 360 -1.78 3.33 -21.70
C SER A 360 -2.90 4.27 -22.12
N SER A 361 -3.10 5.36 -21.38
CA SER A 361 -4.18 6.30 -21.60
C SER A 361 -3.83 7.67 -21.02
N PRO A 362 -3.24 8.57 -21.84
CA PRO A 362 -2.91 9.94 -21.44
C PRO A 362 -4.15 10.74 -20.99
N LEU A 363 -4.00 11.70 -20.07
CA LEU A 363 -5.06 12.66 -19.70
C LEU A 363 -4.97 13.95 -20.49
N ALA A 364 -3.81 14.27 -21.08
CA ALA A 364 -3.60 15.46 -21.87
C ALA A 364 -4.44 15.41 -23.14
N THR A 365 -5.47 16.26 -23.17
CA THR A 365 -6.19 16.66 -24.38
C THR A 365 -5.71 18.04 -24.82
N GLU A 366 -5.99 18.44 -26.07
CA GLU A 366 -5.57 19.74 -26.63
C GLU A 366 -5.99 20.96 -25.77
N SER A 367 -6.99 20.80 -24.89
CA SER A 367 -7.54 21.83 -24.01
C SER A 367 -6.75 22.14 -22.72
N LEU A 368 -5.77 21.31 -22.32
CA LEU A 368 -5.07 21.46 -21.03
C LEU A 368 -3.77 22.29 -21.08
N GLY A 369 -3.38 22.72 -22.28
CA GLY A 369 -2.21 23.57 -22.51
C GLY A 369 -0.89 22.80 -22.61
N GLU A 370 0.08 23.41 -23.30
CA GLU A 370 1.37 22.79 -23.65
C GLU A 370 2.17 22.36 -22.42
N ALA A 371 2.16 23.16 -21.34
CA ALA A 371 2.91 22.85 -20.12
C ALA A 371 2.41 21.57 -19.41
N PHE A 372 1.09 21.35 -19.38
CA PHE A 372 0.52 20.13 -18.80
C PHE A 372 0.84 18.92 -19.67
N SER A 373 0.66 19.03 -20.99
CA SER A 373 0.99 17.98 -21.95
C SER A 373 2.47 17.61 -21.91
N ALA A 374 3.36 18.59 -21.76
CA ALA A 374 4.80 18.35 -21.62
C ALA A 374 5.14 17.62 -20.31
N ALA A 375 4.53 18.02 -19.17
CA ALA A 375 4.72 17.33 -17.90
C ALA A 375 4.19 15.89 -17.94
N GLU A 376 3.04 15.66 -18.57
CA GLU A 376 2.49 14.31 -18.76
C GLU A 376 3.38 13.46 -19.65
N ALA A 377 3.83 14.01 -20.79
CA ALA A 377 4.72 13.31 -21.70
C ALA A 377 6.05 12.96 -21.03
N GLN A 378 6.58 13.83 -20.17
CA GLN A 378 7.78 13.56 -19.38
C GLN A 378 7.58 12.35 -18.44
N VAL A 379 6.45 12.29 -17.73
CA VAL A 379 6.13 11.16 -16.85
C VAL A 379 5.91 9.87 -17.64
N ALA A 380 5.10 9.93 -18.71
CA ALA A 380 4.71 8.77 -19.48
C ALA A 380 5.87 8.21 -20.32
N ASN A 381 6.65 9.07 -20.97
CA ASN A 381 7.59 8.66 -22.02
C ASN A 381 9.06 8.90 -21.67
N GLY A 382 9.39 9.58 -20.56
CA GLY A 382 10.78 9.80 -20.18
C GLY A 382 11.53 8.48 -19.96
N ASP A 383 12.81 8.42 -20.32
CA ASP A 383 13.64 7.23 -20.07
C ASP A 383 13.80 6.95 -18.56
N VAL A 384 13.71 8.01 -17.75
CA VAL A 384 13.71 7.99 -16.29
C VAL A 384 12.49 8.77 -15.81
N VAL A 385 11.75 8.21 -14.84
CA VAL A 385 10.71 8.93 -14.13
C VAL A 385 11.27 9.46 -12.81
N ARG A 386 11.33 10.79 -12.67
CA ARG A 386 11.73 11.41 -11.41
C ARG A 386 10.54 11.61 -10.50
N GLU A 387 10.76 11.42 -9.20
CA GLU A 387 9.80 11.77 -8.15
C GLU A 387 9.32 13.23 -8.28
N THR A 388 10.24 14.15 -8.63
CA THR A 388 9.93 15.57 -8.83
C THR A 388 9.01 15.81 -10.03
N ASP A 389 9.19 15.05 -11.12
CA ASP A 389 8.35 15.17 -12.32
C ASP A 389 6.92 14.69 -12.03
N ILE A 390 6.78 13.59 -11.27
CA ILE A 390 5.49 13.11 -10.77
C ILE A 390 4.85 14.16 -9.85
N GLY A 391 5.61 14.69 -8.87
CA GLY A 391 5.12 15.71 -7.95
C GLY A 391 4.61 16.96 -8.66
N ALA A 392 5.35 17.44 -9.67
CA ALA A 392 4.95 18.57 -10.49
C ALA A 392 3.69 18.28 -11.32
N TYR A 393 3.62 17.11 -11.96
CA TYR A 393 2.44 16.69 -12.73
C TYR A 393 1.20 16.58 -11.83
N MET A 394 1.30 15.95 -10.66
CA MET A 394 0.22 15.85 -9.69
C MET A 394 -0.21 17.23 -9.15
N ALA A 395 0.73 18.14 -8.91
CA ALA A 395 0.42 19.50 -8.49
C ALA A 395 -0.34 20.29 -9.58
N ALA A 396 0.06 20.15 -10.85
CA ALA A 396 -0.64 20.76 -11.98
C ALA A 396 -2.07 20.19 -12.14
N LEU A 397 -2.21 18.87 -12.05
CA LEU A 397 -3.50 18.17 -12.10
C LEU A 397 -4.45 18.64 -10.98
N SER A 398 -3.93 18.71 -9.75
CA SER A 398 -4.66 19.24 -8.61
C SER A 398 -5.04 20.72 -8.82
N GLY A 399 -4.12 21.54 -9.33
CA GLY A 399 -4.39 22.95 -9.64
C GLY A 399 -5.58 23.14 -10.59
N ILE A 400 -5.67 22.34 -11.65
CA ILE A 400 -6.78 22.37 -12.62
C ILE A 400 -8.10 22.02 -11.94
N LEU A 401 -8.15 20.91 -11.20
CA LEU A 401 -9.35 20.45 -10.50
C LEU A 401 -9.83 21.45 -9.45
N PHE A 402 -8.92 22.09 -8.73
CA PHE A 402 -9.28 23.06 -7.68
C PHE A 402 -9.69 24.42 -8.22
N ALA A 403 -9.07 24.89 -9.31
CA ALA A 403 -9.41 26.18 -9.92
C ALA A 403 -10.84 26.16 -10.49
N ASN A 404 -11.25 25.04 -11.08
CA ASN A 404 -12.54 24.92 -11.73
C ASN A 404 -13.61 24.27 -10.82
N GLY A 405 -13.21 23.39 -9.91
CA GLY A 405 -14.12 22.48 -9.22
C GLY A 405 -14.51 21.28 -10.09
N GLU A 406 -15.09 20.26 -9.48
CA GLU A 406 -15.33 18.97 -10.14
C GLU A 406 -16.30 19.10 -11.34
N LYS A 407 -17.44 19.75 -11.13
CA LYS A 407 -18.47 19.93 -12.16
C LYS A 407 -18.03 20.72 -13.38
N GLU A 408 -17.38 21.85 -13.15
CA GLU A 408 -16.91 22.70 -14.25
C GLU A 408 -15.78 22.01 -15.00
N SER A 409 -14.89 21.30 -14.29
CA SER A 409 -13.90 20.43 -14.92
C SER A 409 -14.57 19.36 -15.77
N ALA A 410 -15.65 18.73 -15.28
CA ALA A 410 -16.40 17.73 -16.04
C ALA A 410 -17.03 18.30 -17.31
N ARG A 411 -17.54 19.54 -17.25
CA ARG A 411 -18.11 20.24 -18.40
C ARG A 411 -17.06 20.57 -19.44
N LEU A 412 -15.85 20.94 -19.01
CA LEU A 412 -14.75 21.34 -19.89
C LEU A 412 -13.96 20.15 -20.46
N LEU A 413 -13.78 19.09 -19.67
CA LEU A 413 -12.82 18.01 -19.94
C LEU A 413 -13.47 16.61 -19.99
N GLY A 414 -14.74 16.51 -19.61
CA GLY A 414 -15.48 15.25 -19.50
C GLY A 414 -15.40 14.62 -18.11
N SER A 415 -16.48 13.95 -17.70
CA SER A 415 -16.56 13.30 -16.39
C SER A 415 -15.53 12.19 -16.19
N GLU A 416 -15.21 11.44 -17.25
CA GLU A 416 -14.18 10.39 -17.19
C GLU A 416 -12.81 10.97 -16.87
N TRP A 417 -12.45 12.10 -17.48
CA TRP A 417 -11.20 12.80 -17.20
C TRP A 417 -11.09 13.16 -15.71
N VAL A 418 -12.14 13.75 -15.14
CA VAL A 418 -12.18 14.17 -13.73
C VAL A 418 -12.04 12.98 -12.80
N LEU A 419 -12.78 11.91 -13.06
CA LEU A 419 -12.72 10.68 -12.26
C LEU A 419 -11.31 10.06 -12.28
N ARG A 420 -10.64 10.06 -13.44
CA ARG A 420 -9.28 9.56 -13.57
C ARG A 420 -8.26 10.48 -12.89
N ALA A 421 -8.42 11.79 -13.02
CA ALA A 421 -7.58 12.78 -12.37
C ALA A 421 -7.61 12.64 -10.84
N GLU A 422 -8.81 12.51 -10.26
CA GLU A 422 -8.98 12.25 -8.83
C GLU A 422 -8.38 10.90 -8.41
N SER A 423 -8.53 9.87 -9.25
CA SER A 423 -7.93 8.56 -8.99
C SER A 423 -6.40 8.63 -8.93
N PHE A 424 -5.75 9.37 -9.84
CA PHE A 424 -4.30 9.58 -9.80
C PHE A 424 -3.86 10.36 -8.57
N LEU A 425 -4.57 11.43 -8.21
CA LEU A 425 -4.27 12.19 -6.99
C LEU A 425 -4.46 11.35 -5.72
N SER A 426 -5.50 10.50 -5.67
CA SER A 426 -5.72 9.59 -4.55
C SER A 426 -4.62 8.55 -4.47
N MET A 427 -4.27 7.91 -5.59
CA MET A 427 -3.20 6.91 -5.67
C MET A 427 -1.85 7.48 -5.21
N TYR A 428 -1.50 8.67 -5.72
CA TYR A 428 -0.26 9.36 -5.33
C TYR A 428 -0.23 9.68 -3.84
N ARG A 429 -1.33 10.26 -3.32
CA ARG A 429 -1.45 10.60 -1.89
C ARG A 429 -1.39 9.36 -1.00
N ALA A 430 -2.06 8.27 -1.39
CA ALA A 430 -2.16 7.05 -0.62
C ALA A 430 -0.92 6.15 -0.74
N GLN A 431 -0.08 6.37 -1.76
CA GLN A 431 1.03 5.49 -2.13
C GLN A 431 0.55 4.04 -2.37
N SER A 432 -0.54 3.88 -3.13
CA SER A 432 -1.26 2.61 -3.28
C SER A 432 -1.00 1.88 -4.61
N GLY A 433 -0.12 2.39 -5.46
CA GLY A 433 0.16 1.75 -6.75
C GLY A 433 0.74 0.35 -6.57
N TYR A 434 0.21 -0.62 -7.35
CA TYR A 434 0.64 -2.03 -7.35
C TYR A 434 0.54 -2.75 -6.00
N PHE A 435 -0.31 -2.28 -5.10
CA PHE A 435 -0.44 -2.86 -3.76
C PHE A 435 -0.75 -4.36 -3.76
N ASP A 436 -1.66 -4.83 -4.63
CA ASP A 436 -2.00 -6.24 -4.81
C ASP A 436 -0.81 -7.07 -5.30
N ALA A 437 -0.02 -6.50 -6.21
CA ALA A 437 1.16 -7.16 -6.74
C ALA A 437 2.25 -7.29 -5.67
N PHE A 438 2.35 -6.34 -4.73
CA PHE A 438 3.21 -6.49 -3.55
C PHE A 438 2.79 -7.65 -2.66
N VAL A 439 1.49 -7.77 -2.36
CA VAL A 439 0.96 -8.90 -1.58
C VAL A 439 1.32 -10.23 -2.24
N ARG A 440 1.32 -10.30 -3.58
CA ARG A 440 1.77 -11.48 -4.32
C ARG A 440 3.28 -11.69 -4.26
N SER A 441 4.08 -10.66 -4.51
CA SER A 441 5.55 -10.71 -4.45
C SER A 441 6.03 -11.23 -3.09
N VAL A 442 5.34 -10.87 -2.01
CA VAL A 442 5.55 -11.43 -0.68
C VAL A 442 5.35 -12.93 -0.63
N ASN A 443 4.22 -13.41 -1.12
CA ASN A 443 3.88 -14.84 -1.08
C ASN A 443 4.91 -15.67 -1.87
N VAL A 444 5.27 -15.19 -3.06
CA VAL A 444 6.26 -15.83 -3.94
C VAL A 444 7.66 -15.82 -3.32
N THR A 445 8.09 -14.70 -2.74
CA THR A 445 9.41 -14.60 -2.10
C THR A 445 9.52 -15.54 -0.89
N ASN A 446 8.40 -15.82 -0.22
CA ASN A 446 8.32 -16.79 0.87
C ASN A 446 7.96 -18.21 0.38
N ARG A 447 7.89 -18.48 -0.94
CA ARG A 447 7.45 -19.78 -1.47
C ARG A 447 8.43 -20.90 -1.15
N VAL A 448 9.73 -20.66 -1.18
CA VAL A 448 10.76 -21.65 -0.78
C VAL A 448 10.51 -22.12 0.67
N ILE A 449 10.07 -21.22 1.55
CA ILE A 449 9.70 -21.59 2.92
C ILE A 449 8.45 -22.49 2.92
N ASN A 450 7.49 -22.21 2.04
CA ASN A 450 6.28 -23.03 1.89
C ASN A 450 6.60 -24.43 1.32
N GLU A 451 7.48 -24.49 0.32
CA GLU A 451 7.91 -25.73 -0.35
C GLU A 451 8.77 -26.59 0.56
N VAL A 452 9.74 -25.98 1.27
CA VAL A 452 10.56 -26.70 2.24
C VAL A 452 9.77 -27.08 3.49
N ALA A 453 8.81 -26.24 3.90
CA ALA A 453 7.82 -26.66 4.88
C ALA A 453 7.06 -27.87 4.35
N ASP A 454 6.64 -27.92 3.08
CA ASP A 454 5.82 -28.99 2.51
C ASP A 454 6.50 -30.37 2.54
N ILE A 455 7.80 -30.43 2.31
CA ILE A 455 8.64 -31.65 2.34
C ILE A 455 9.04 -32.12 3.76
N GLY A 456 8.68 -31.37 4.82
CA GLY A 456 8.76 -31.86 6.20
C GLY A 456 10.08 -31.59 6.92
N LEU A 457 10.90 -30.69 6.40
CA LEU A 457 12.18 -30.35 7.02
C LEU A 457 12.02 -29.32 8.14
N PRO A 458 12.52 -29.61 9.35
CA PRO A 458 12.38 -28.68 10.46
C PRO A 458 13.42 -27.56 10.35
N TYR A 459 13.01 -26.40 9.86
CA TYR A 459 13.70 -25.16 10.19
C TYR A 459 13.43 -24.83 11.66
N SER A 460 14.45 -24.43 12.41
CA SER A 460 14.21 -23.79 13.71
C SER A 460 13.46 -22.47 13.51
N ALA A 461 12.73 -22.02 14.54
CA ALA A 461 12.07 -20.71 14.50
C ALA A 461 13.08 -19.58 14.18
N SER A 462 14.33 -19.68 14.66
CA SER A 462 15.39 -18.70 14.35
C SER A 462 15.78 -18.74 12.87
N THR A 463 16.01 -19.92 12.28
CA THR A 463 16.36 -20.04 10.86
C THR A 463 15.23 -19.56 9.97
N LEU A 464 13.98 -19.85 10.33
CA LEU A 464 12.81 -19.28 9.67
C LEU A 464 12.77 -17.75 9.76
N LEU A 465 13.17 -17.15 10.87
CA LEU A 465 13.22 -15.70 11.08
C LEU A 465 14.46 -15.04 10.47
N GLU A 466 15.45 -15.80 10.02
CA GLU A 466 16.68 -15.33 9.37
C GLU A 466 16.60 -15.38 7.82
N ILE A 467 15.79 -16.30 7.27
CA ILE A 467 15.66 -16.50 5.80
C ILE A 467 14.52 -15.69 5.16
N ARG A 468 13.83 -14.80 5.90
CA ARG A 468 12.58 -14.15 5.46
C ARG A 468 12.74 -12.69 5.04
N ASN A 469 12.13 -12.32 3.91
CA ASN A 469 11.72 -10.94 3.67
C ASN A 469 10.40 -10.60 4.41
N PHE A 470 10.41 -10.80 5.73
CA PHE A 470 9.27 -10.69 6.65
C PHE A 470 8.43 -9.38 6.70
N PRO A 471 8.92 -8.19 6.34
CA PRO A 471 8.24 -6.91 6.66
C PRO A 471 7.52 -6.28 5.49
N LEU A 472 7.56 -6.91 4.32
CA LEU A 472 6.55 -6.65 3.30
C LEU A 472 5.12 -7.00 3.80
N TRP A 473 4.94 -7.40 5.06
CA TRP A 473 3.65 -7.58 5.71
C TRP A 473 3.09 -6.28 6.30
N PHE A 474 3.92 -5.24 6.36
CA PHE A 474 3.53 -3.87 6.66
C PHE A 474 3.16 -3.09 5.39
N LEU A 475 2.79 -3.75 4.29
CA LEU A 475 2.34 -3.01 3.10
C LEU A 475 1.21 -2.03 3.46
N LEU A 476 0.25 -2.44 4.29
CA LEU A 476 -0.80 -1.54 4.81
C LEU A 476 -0.26 -0.41 5.69
N ALA A 477 0.91 -0.59 6.32
CA ALA A 477 1.53 0.42 7.15
C ALA A 477 2.17 1.56 6.36
N TYR A 478 2.48 1.31 5.09
CA TYR A 478 3.02 2.30 4.16
C TYR A 478 1.93 2.89 3.24
N ASN A 479 0.69 2.41 3.33
CA ASN A 479 -0.44 3.05 2.68
C ASN A 479 -0.93 4.23 3.53
N LYS A 480 -0.71 5.44 3.01
CA LYS A 480 -1.00 6.71 3.70
C LYS A 480 -2.48 6.98 3.95
N SER A 481 -3.37 6.26 3.27
CA SER A 481 -4.81 6.31 3.56
C SER A 481 -5.20 5.58 4.84
N VAL A 482 -4.38 4.60 5.25
CA VAL A 482 -4.55 3.82 6.47
C VAL A 482 -3.71 4.42 7.58
N ILE A 483 -2.44 4.76 7.28
CA ILE A 483 -1.47 5.31 8.23
C ILE A 483 -0.84 6.57 7.65
N GLU A 484 -1.30 7.73 8.12
CA GLU A 484 -0.84 9.04 7.62
C GLU A 484 0.69 9.21 7.73
N GLU A 485 1.27 8.72 8.83
CA GLU A 485 2.72 8.69 9.05
C GLU A 485 3.19 7.24 9.19
N ALA A 486 3.93 6.76 8.19
CA ALA A 486 4.47 5.41 8.21
C ALA A 486 5.32 5.19 9.48
N PRO A 487 5.27 3.99 10.08
CA PRO A 487 6.11 3.68 11.22
C PRO A 487 7.58 3.75 10.80
N GLN A 488 8.38 4.49 11.58
CA GLN A 488 9.83 4.54 11.42
C GLN A 488 10.45 3.40 12.25
N LEU A 489 11.06 2.43 11.57
CA LEU A 489 11.74 1.31 12.23
C LEU A 489 13.24 1.57 12.36
N LEU A 490 13.80 2.49 11.56
CA LEU A 490 15.20 2.92 11.63
C LEU A 490 15.33 4.39 12.02
N GLU A 491 16.23 4.66 12.95
CA GLU A 491 16.86 5.97 13.05
C GLU A 491 18.00 6.02 12.04
N ALA A 492 18.02 7.03 11.17
CA ALA A 492 19.04 7.15 10.13
C ALA A 492 20.42 7.38 10.74
N THR A 493 21.42 6.64 10.27
CA THR A 493 22.82 6.81 10.67
C THR A 493 23.71 6.90 9.44
N PRO A 494 24.93 7.49 9.56
CA PRO A 494 25.88 7.48 8.47
C PRO A 494 26.12 6.06 7.99
N TRP A 495 26.04 5.88 6.67
CA TRP A 495 26.23 4.59 6.03
C TRP A 495 27.52 3.89 6.52
N ASN A 496 27.39 2.66 7.02
CA ASN A 496 28.53 1.85 7.46
C ASN A 496 28.45 0.41 6.92
N GLY A 497 28.87 0.23 5.67
CA GLY A 497 28.97 -1.10 5.06
C GLY A 497 30.03 -2.00 5.72
N SER A 498 31.06 -1.41 6.35
CA SER A 498 32.19 -2.17 6.91
C SER A 498 31.80 -3.01 8.14
N ALA A 499 30.78 -2.60 8.90
CA ALA A 499 30.32 -3.28 10.11
C ALA A 499 29.68 -4.66 9.84
N TYR A 500 29.36 -4.99 8.59
CA TYR A 500 28.64 -6.21 8.20
C TYR A 500 29.42 -7.14 7.28
N GLY A 501 30.70 -6.85 7.04
CA GLY A 501 31.45 -7.51 5.98
C GLY A 501 30.82 -7.29 4.60
N LEU A 502 30.04 -6.23 4.42
CA LEU A 502 29.50 -5.83 3.13
C LEU A 502 30.53 -5.03 2.37
N VAL A 503 30.66 -5.36 1.09
CA VAL A 503 31.60 -4.75 0.17
C VAL A 503 30.81 -4.15 -0.99
N SER A 504 31.04 -2.86 -1.23
CA SER A 504 30.50 -2.11 -2.35
C SER A 504 31.20 -2.52 -3.65
N PHE A 505 30.41 -2.74 -4.71
CA PHE A 505 30.99 -2.91 -6.03
C PHE A 505 31.65 -1.61 -6.49
N LYS A 506 30.89 -0.50 -6.45
CA LYS A 506 31.34 0.81 -6.90
C LYS A 506 32.65 1.25 -6.24
N ASP A 507 32.75 1.15 -4.92
CA ASP A 507 33.85 1.74 -4.15
C ASP A 507 35.03 0.79 -3.96
N VAL A 508 34.80 -0.53 -3.98
CA VAL A 508 35.83 -1.52 -3.59
C VAL A 508 36.10 -2.56 -4.67
N LEU A 509 35.08 -3.26 -5.15
CA LEU A 509 35.29 -4.41 -6.04
C LEU A 509 35.59 -4.00 -7.48
N ARG A 510 35.11 -2.84 -7.94
CA ARG A 510 35.37 -2.31 -9.30
C ARG A 510 36.87 -2.10 -9.59
N ASN A 511 37.68 -1.89 -8.54
CA ASN A 511 39.14 -1.80 -8.67
C ASN A 511 39.83 -3.18 -8.79
N LYS A 512 39.12 -4.27 -8.51
CA LYS A 512 39.65 -5.63 -8.45
C LYS A 512 39.11 -6.53 -9.56
N TYR A 513 37.91 -6.25 -10.04
CA TYR A 513 37.19 -7.09 -10.98
C TYR A 513 36.54 -6.22 -12.07
N ALA A 514 36.63 -6.67 -13.31
CA ALA A 514 35.85 -6.13 -14.41
C ALA A 514 34.34 -6.45 -14.23
N PRO A 515 33.42 -5.71 -14.89
CA PRO A 515 31.99 -5.98 -14.84
C PRO A 515 31.60 -7.42 -15.17
N GLU A 516 32.28 -8.03 -16.14
CA GLU A 516 32.06 -9.42 -16.56
C GLU A 516 32.46 -10.41 -15.47
N GLU A 517 33.62 -10.20 -14.84
CA GLU A 517 34.10 -11.02 -13.72
C GLU A 517 33.16 -10.90 -12.50
N MET A 518 32.60 -9.70 -12.28
CA MET A 518 31.62 -9.49 -11.22
C MET A 518 30.29 -10.20 -11.49
N LEU A 519 29.83 -10.20 -12.74
CA LEU A 519 28.67 -10.99 -13.14
C LEU A 519 28.92 -12.48 -12.88
N GLU A 520 30.11 -13.00 -13.20
CA GLU A 520 30.48 -14.38 -12.92
C GLU A 520 30.46 -14.70 -11.43
N LEU A 521 31.05 -13.85 -10.58
CA LEU A 521 31.02 -14.01 -9.12
C LEU A 521 29.59 -14.00 -8.58
N LEU A 522 28.73 -13.13 -9.11
CA LEU A 522 27.32 -13.05 -8.73
C LEU A 522 26.59 -14.34 -9.12
N LEU A 523 26.76 -14.81 -10.36
CA LEU A 523 26.14 -16.04 -10.85
C LEU A 523 26.64 -17.28 -10.10
N GLU A 524 27.93 -17.34 -9.79
CA GLU A 524 28.52 -18.41 -8.98
C GLU A 524 27.88 -18.48 -7.59
N GLY A 525 27.83 -17.34 -6.89
CA GLY A 525 27.21 -17.24 -5.57
C GLY A 525 25.75 -17.70 -5.60
N LYS A 526 24.97 -17.24 -6.57
CA LYS A 526 23.56 -17.66 -6.75
C LYS A 526 23.41 -19.16 -7.02
N ARG A 527 24.28 -19.76 -7.85
CA ARG A 527 24.26 -21.20 -8.14
C ARG A 527 24.59 -22.04 -6.90
N ILE A 528 25.56 -21.61 -6.10
CA ILE A 528 25.92 -22.28 -4.85
C ILE A 528 24.79 -22.17 -3.83
N GLU A 529 24.23 -20.97 -3.67
CA GLU A 529 23.07 -20.74 -2.80
C GLU A 529 21.87 -21.61 -3.18
N ARG A 530 21.54 -21.69 -4.48
CA ARG A 530 20.49 -22.58 -4.97
C ARG A 530 20.76 -24.05 -4.64
N ARG A 531 21.98 -24.54 -4.86
CA ARG A 531 22.36 -25.92 -4.51
C ARG A 531 22.25 -26.18 -3.01
N LEU A 532 22.61 -25.22 -2.16
CA LEU A 532 22.42 -25.37 -0.72
C LEU A 532 20.95 -25.51 -0.32
N TYR A 533 20.04 -24.75 -0.97
CA TYR A 533 18.62 -24.93 -0.74
C TYR A 533 18.11 -26.29 -1.24
N GLU A 534 18.59 -26.76 -2.40
CA GLU A 534 18.24 -28.07 -2.96
C GLU A 534 18.78 -29.23 -2.11
N GLU A 535 20.03 -29.14 -1.62
CA GLU A 535 20.62 -30.12 -0.70
C GLU A 535 19.88 -30.15 0.63
N ALA A 536 19.59 -28.98 1.20
CA ALA A 536 18.81 -28.88 2.42
C ALA A 536 17.42 -29.49 2.27
N ALA A 537 16.84 -29.49 1.06
CA ALA A 537 15.55 -30.10 0.74
C ALA A 537 15.59 -31.65 0.59
N LEU A 538 16.79 -32.24 0.43
CA LEU A 538 16.98 -33.67 0.23
C LEU A 538 17.44 -34.42 1.51
N GLU A 539 18.05 -33.69 2.46
CA GLU A 539 18.25 -34.14 3.85
C GLU A 539 16.91 -34.23 4.60
#